data_AF-A0A397VC84-F1
#
_entry.id   AF-A0A397VC84-F1
#
_cell.length_a   1.000
_cell.length_b   1.000
_cell.length_c   1.000
_cell.angle_alpha   90.00
_cell.angle_beta   90.00
_cell.angle_gamma   90.00
#
_symmetry.space_group_name_H-M   'P 1'
#
loop_
_entity.id
_entity.type
_entity.pdbx_description
1 polymer ?
#
loop_
_entity_poly.entity_id
_entity_poly.type
_entity_poly.pdbx_seq_one_letter_code
_entity_poly.pdbx_strand_id
1 'polypeptide(L)'
;MNKNLVFMLFAIFSTFYMAHANPMYRNCSHHGSNALVAKVNWGPDPANAGTEITGTYQSKNLTNSTTTTATFFIGFLRKGDNSFFDHHSFHIDSDQNSVTLENFTITTPFSETSYEILFGLMDNGDFVECVTFQRF
;
A
#
# COMPACT_ATOMS: atom_id res chain seq x y z
N MET A 1 -24.06 7.26 -34.68
CA MET A 1 -23.46 6.82 -33.40
C MET A 1 -22.82 8.05 -32.76
N ASN A 2 -23.35 8.53 -31.64
CA ASN A 2 -23.06 9.87 -31.12
C ASN A 2 -21.71 9.86 -30.38
N LYS A 3 -20.65 10.41 -30.99
CA LYS A 3 -19.27 10.40 -30.45
C LYS A 3 -19.19 10.95 -29.02
N ASN A 4 -20.08 11.88 -28.66
CA ASN A 4 -20.14 12.47 -27.31
C ASN A 4 -20.58 11.47 -26.23
N LEU A 5 -21.35 10.44 -26.57
CA LEU A 5 -21.80 9.43 -25.61
C LEU A 5 -20.64 8.53 -25.16
N VAL A 6 -19.73 8.20 -26.09
CA VAL A 6 -18.55 7.38 -25.81
C VAL A 6 -17.57 8.12 -24.91
N PHE A 7 -17.32 9.41 -25.16
CA PHE A 7 -16.47 10.24 -24.30
C PHE A 7 -17.02 10.40 -22.88
N MET A 8 -18.34 10.57 -22.72
CA MET A 8 -18.96 10.60 -21.39
C MET A 8 -18.82 9.26 -20.65
N LEU A 9 -19.00 8.13 -21.34
CA LEU A 9 -18.83 6.81 -20.75
C LEU A 9 -17.40 6.59 -20.25
N PHE A 10 -16.38 6.96 -21.02
CA PHE A 10 -14.98 6.88 -20.57
C PHE A 10 -14.69 7.78 -19.37
N ALA A 11 -15.23 9.00 -19.34
CA ALA A 11 -15.09 9.91 -18.21
C ALA A 11 -15.75 9.34 -16.93
N ILE A 12 -16.95 8.76 -17.05
CA ILE A 12 -17.66 8.15 -15.93
C ILE A 12 -16.94 6.89 -15.43
N PHE A 13 -16.46 6.02 -16.32
CA PHE A 13 -15.68 4.83 -15.93
C PHE A 13 -14.35 5.19 -15.27
N SER A 14 -13.70 6.29 -15.69
CA SER A 14 -12.48 6.77 -15.03
C SER A 14 -12.71 7.26 -13.60
N THR A 15 -13.92 7.77 -13.28
CA THR A 15 -14.28 8.16 -11.90
C THR A 15 -14.67 6.97 -11.00
N PHE A 16 -14.94 5.80 -11.57
CA PHE A 16 -15.17 4.56 -10.81
C PHE A 16 -13.87 3.81 -10.48
N TYR A 17 -12.73 4.21 -11.04
CA TYR A 17 -11.42 3.97 -10.43
C TYR A 17 -11.27 4.90 -9.21
N MET A 18 -12.19 4.75 -8.26
CA MET A 18 -12.01 5.31 -6.93
C MET A 18 -10.80 4.59 -6.34
N ALA A 19 -9.68 5.29 -6.24
CA ALA A 19 -8.72 4.99 -5.19
C ALA A 19 -9.53 5.05 -3.89
N HIS A 20 -9.87 3.89 -3.34
CA HIS A 20 -10.63 3.85 -2.11
C HIS A 20 -9.74 4.47 -1.03
N ALA A 21 -10.22 5.52 -0.36
CA ALA A 21 -9.60 5.98 0.86
C ALA A 21 -9.84 4.87 1.88
N ASN A 22 -8.86 4.01 2.11
CA ASN A 22 -8.99 2.81 2.93
C ASN A 22 -9.15 3.21 4.41
N PRO A 23 -10.39 3.28 4.93
CA PRO A 23 -10.61 3.70 6.31
C PRO A 23 -10.30 2.49 7.21
N MET A 24 -9.95 2.73 8.48
CA MET A 24 -9.58 1.69 9.45
C MET A 24 -8.20 1.07 9.23
N TYR A 25 -7.16 1.90 9.30
CA TYR A 25 -5.78 1.44 9.45
C TYR A 25 -5.36 1.33 10.90
N ARG A 26 -4.35 0.51 11.17
CA ARG A 26 -3.60 0.45 12.43
C ARG A 26 -2.14 0.79 12.15
N ASN A 27 -1.57 1.70 12.93
CA ASN A 27 -0.14 2.01 12.87
C ASN A 27 0.65 0.88 13.54
N CYS A 28 1.64 0.31 12.85
CA CYS A 28 2.53 -0.73 13.38
C CYS A 28 4.01 -0.30 13.41
N SER A 29 4.29 0.98 13.15
CA SER A 29 5.64 1.54 13.12
C SER A 29 6.35 1.37 14.47
N HIS A 30 7.66 1.11 14.43
CA HIS A 30 8.45 0.95 15.64
C HIS A 30 8.49 2.26 16.47
N HIS A 31 8.37 2.15 17.79
CA HIS A 31 8.46 3.31 18.69
C HIS A 31 9.82 4.01 18.52
N GLY A 32 9.79 5.31 18.21
CA GLY A 32 10.98 6.15 18.03
C GLY A 32 11.19 6.69 16.61
N SER A 33 10.44 6.22 15.61
CA SER A 33 10.34 6.96 14.35
C SER A 33 9.36 8.12 14.52
N ASN A 34 9.81 9.36 14.28
CA ASN A 34 8.93 10.52 14.18
C ASN A 34 8.21 10.56 12.81
N ALA A 35 8.16 9.43 12.11
CA ALA A 35 7.51 9.31 10.82
C ALA A 35 6.02 9.56 11.00
N LEU A 36 5.48 10.50 10.23
CA LEU A 36 4.04 10.70 10.16
C LEU A 36 3.45 9.52 9.40
N VAL A 37 2.56 8.79 10.07
CA VAL A 37 1.80 7.64 9.52
C VAL A 37 1.66 7.71 8.01
N ALA A 38 2.24 6.70 7.34
CA ALA A 38 2.21 6.56 5.89
C ALA A 38 0.81 6.81 5.32
N LYS A 39 0.76 7.64 4.28
CA LYS A 39 -0.43 7.81 3.48
C LYS A 39 -0.41 6.77 2.37
N VAL A 40 -1.36 5.86 2.42
CA VAL A 40 -1.49 4.79 1.43
C VAL A 40 -2.88 4.83 0.84
N ASN A 41 -2.95 4.92 -0.48
CA ASN A 41 -4.18 4.80 -1.24
C ASN A 41 -4.02 3.67 -2.23
N TRP A 42 -5.01 2.79 -2.35
CA TRP A 42 -5.02 1.77 -3.40
C TRP A 42 -6.44 1.47 -3.82
N GLY A 43 -6.57 0.91 -5.01
CA GLY A 43 -7.82 0.44 -5.56
C GLY A 43 -7.58 -0.53 -6.72
N PRO A 44 -8.59 -1.36 -7.05
CA PRO A 44 -9.83 -1.56 -6.31
C PRO A 44 -9.60 -2.23 -4.94
N ASP A 45 -10.62 -2.20 -4.07
CA ASP A 45 -10.59 -3.05 -2.86
C ASP A 45 -10.64 -4.52 -3.30
N PRO A 46 -9.68 -5.36 -2.91
CA PRO A 46 -9.56 -6.70 -3.47
C PRO A 46 -10.70 -7.62 -3.00
N ALA A 47 -11.67 -7.84 -3.90
CA ALA A 47 -12.81 -8.71 -3.65
C ALA A 47 -12.47 -10.21 -3.76
N ASN A 48 -11.47 -10.57 -4.58
CA ASN A 48 -11.07 -11.94 -4.85
C ASN A 48 -9.55 -12.09 -4.93
N ALA A 49 -9.06 -13.33 -4.81
CA ALA A 49 -7.68 -13.66 -5.13
C ALA A 49 -7.37 -13.36 -6.60
N GLY A 50 -6.13 -12.97 -6.89
CA GLY A 50 -5.70 -12.61 -8.24
C GLY A 50 -6.17 -11.22 -8.70
N THR A 51 -6.79 -10.42 -7.82
CA THR A 51 -7.17 -9.04 -8.15
C THR A 51 -5.92 -8.19 -8.18
N GLU A 52 -5.69 -7.48 -9.28
CA GLU A 52 -4.65 -6.46 -9.32
C GLU A 52 -5.12 -5.23 -8.56
N ILE A 53 -4.31 -4.77 -7.61
CA ILE A 53 -4.49 -3.49 -6.94
C ILE A 53 -3.38 -2.54 -7.36
N THR A 54 -3.76 -1.29 -7.59
CA THR A 54 -2.85 -0.21 -7.92
C THR A 54 -2.94 0.88 -6.88
N GLY A 55 -1.83 1.54 -6.55
CA GLY A 55 -1.85 2.52 -5.49
C GLY A 55 -0.69 3.49 -5.44
N THR A 56 -0.77 4.34 -4.44
CA THR A 56 0.26 5.30 -4.06
C THR A 56 0.63 5.12 -2.60
N TYR A 57 1.93 5.26 -2.31
CA TYR A 57 2.48 5.24 -0.98
C TYR A 57 3.27 6.53 -0.77
N GLN A 58 3.02 7.21 0.34
CA GLN A 58 3.76 8.40 0.72
C GLN A 58 4.12 8.37 2.20
N SER A 59 5.42 8.51 2.45
CA SER A 59 6.00 8.72 3.78
C SER A 59 6.75 10.05 3.82
N LYS A 60 6.67 10.76 4.95
CA LYS A 60 7.34 12.05 5.16
C LYS A 60 7.97 12.10 6.55
N ASN A 61 9.04 12.90 6.65
CA ASN A 61 9.82 13.13 7.87
C ASN A 61 10.48 11.86 8.40
N LEU A 62 11.12 11.09 7.51
CA LEU A 62 11.93 9.93 7.87
C LEU A 62 13.21 10.41 8.57
N THR A 63 13.18 10.58 9.89
CA THR A 63 14.31 11.12 10.67
C THR A 63 15.43 10.12 10.94
N ASN A 64 15.16 8.83 10.75
CA ASN A 64 16.08 7.72 11.09
C ASN A 64 16.41 6.83 9.87
N SER A 65 16.27 7.32 8.64
CA SER A 65 16.75 6.54 7.48
C SER A 65 18.29 6.52 7.54
N THR A 66 18.83 5.38 7.94
CA THR A 66 20.27 5.17 8.13
C THR A 66 20.99 4.80 6.83
N THR A 67 20.24 4.48 5.78
CA THR A 67 20.77 4.09 4.48
C THR A 67 20.25 4.96 3.34
N THR A 68 20.99 4.93 2.22
CA THR A 68 20.60 5.52 0.93
C THR A 68 19.53 4.70 0.21
N THR A 69 19.16 3.54 0.74
CA THR A 69 18.32 2.55 0.07
C THR A 69 17.31 1.95 1.03
N ALA A 70 16.03 2.22 0.84
CA ALA A 70 14.96 1.60 1.61
C ALA A 70 14.21 0.58 0.75
N THR A 71 13.47 -0.31 1.42
CA THR A 71 12.59 -1.26 0.74
C THR A 71 11.16 -0.90 1.09
N PHE A 72 10.36 -0.58 0.07
CA PHE A 72 8.92 -0.56 0.26
C PHE A 72 8.39 -1.98 0.22
N PHE A 73 7.68 -2.36 1.28
CA PHE A 73 7.22 -3.70 1.53
C PHE A 73 5.70 -3.70 1.64
N ILE A 74 5.07 -4.63 0.93
CA ILE A 74 3.65 -4.92 1.02
C ILE A 74 3.50 -6.37 1.46
N GLY A 75 2.97 -6.61 2.64
CA GLY A 75 2.78 -7.94 3.20
C GLY A 75 1.32 -8.30 3.38
N PHE A 76 1.00 -9.57 3.18
CA PHE A 76 -0.31 -10.12 3.50
C PHE A 76 -0.20 -11.04 4.71
N LEU A 77 -0.93 -10.70 5.78
CA LEU A 77 -0.87 -11.38 7.06
C LEU A 77 -2.14 -12.19 7.31
N ARG A 78 -1.98 -13.43 7.78
CA ARG A 78 -3.10 -14.23 8.25
C ARG A 78 -3.66 -13.62 9.53
N LYS A 79 -4.98 -13.54 9.60
CA LYS A 79 -5.66 -13.11 10.81
C LYS A 79 -5.52 -14.19 11.90
N GLY A 80 -4.90 -13.83 13.02
CA GLY A 80 -4.82 -14.67 14.22
C GLY A 80 -3.40 -14.99 14.66
N ASP A 81 -2.48 -15.25 13.72
CA ASP A 81 -1.07 -15.52 14.02
C ASP A 81 -0.11 -14.43 13.49
N ASN A 82 -0.63 -13.47 12.72
CA ASN A 82 0.15 -12.40 12.07
C ASN A 82 1.31 -12.94 11.21
N SER A 83 1.20 -14.18 10.72
CA SER A 83 2.18 -14.76 9.82
C SER A 83 2.01 -14.19 8.42
N PHE A 84 3.11 -13.80 7.78
CA PHE A 84 3.10 -13.46 6.37
C PHE A 84 2.83 -14.72 5.54
N PHE A 85 1.85 -14.65 4.65
CA PHE A 85 1.57 -15.72 3.68
C PHE A 85 1.89 -15.31 2.24
N ASP A 86 2.02 -14.01 1.98
CA ASP A 86 2.57 -13.46 0.74
C ASP A 86 3.17 -12.08 0.99
N HIS A 87 4.08 -11.65 0.12
CA HIS A 87 4.66 -10.30 0.16
C HIS A 87 5.22 -9.84 -1.18
N HIS A 88 5.27 -8.53 -1.36
CA HIS A 88 5.87 -7.83 -2.48
C HIS A 88 6.85 -6.78 -1.93
N SER A 89 8.01 -6.64 -2.58
CA SER A 89 9.02 -5.69 -2.16
C SER A 89 9.57 -4.91 -3.35
N PHE A 90 9.70 -3.60 -3.18
CA PHE A 90 10.21 -2.68 -4.18
C PHE A 90 11.38 -1.91 -3.59
N HIS A 91 12.49 -1.87 -4.31
CA HIS A 91 13.63 -1.06 -3.90
C HIS A 91 13.33 0.42 -4.18
N ILE A 92 13.64 1.29 -3.21
CA ILE A 92 13.44 2.73 -3.33
C ILE A 92 14.69 3.45 -2.84
N ASP A 93 15.14 4.43 -3.61
CA ASP A 93 16.19 5.36 -3.17
C ASP A 93 15.64 6.19 -2.00
N SER A 94 16.26 6.05 -0.83
CA SER A 94 15.83 6.68 0.43
C SER A 94 16.79 7.72 0.94
N ASP A 95 17.61 8.28 0.05
CA ASP A 95 18.49 9.43 0.30
C ASP A 95 17.73 10.72 0.66
N GLN A 96 16.43 10.63 0.92
CA GLN A 96 15.53 11.74 1.16
C GLN A 96 14.68 11.55 2.42
N ASN A 97 14.36 12.66 3.10
CA ASN A 97 13.48 12.72 4.28
C ASN A 97 12.02 12.32 3.97
N SER A 98 11.71 11.91 2.75
CA SER A 98 10.38 11.51 2.30
C SER A 98 10.49 10.52 1.16
N VAL A 99 9.57 9.56 1.13
CA VAL A 99 9.43 8.58 0.05
C VAL A 99 8.05 8.77 -0.56
N THR A 100 7.98 8.85 -1.89
CA THR A 100 6.72 8.79 -2.63
C THR A 100 6.86 7.75 -3.73
N LEU A 101 6.01 6.73 -3.67
CA LEU A 101 5.88 5.73 -4.72
C LEU A 101 4.53 5.91 -5.39
N GLU A 102 4.56 6.12 -6.70
CA GLU A 102 3.38 6.27 -7.53
C GLU A 102 3.16 5.03 -8.38
N ASN A 103 1.89 4.64 -8.53
CA ASN A 103 1.46 3.56 -9.44
C ASN A 103 2.14 2.21 -9.15
N PHE A 104 2.30 1.84 -7.88
CA PHE A 104 2.66 0.46 -7.58
C PHE A 104 1.49 -0.45 -8.00
N THR A 105 1.82 -1.63 -8.51
CA THR A 105 0.83 -2.65 -8.90
C THR A 105 1.24 -3.96 -8.25
N ILE A 106 0.30 -4.59 -7.56
CA ILE A 106 0.47 -5.95 -7.05
C ILE A 106 -0.77 -6.78 -7.31
N THR A 107 -0.58 -8.10 -7.40
CA THR A 107 -1.67 -9.06 -7.49
C THR A 107 -1.96 -9.60 -6.10
N THR A 108 -3.24 -9.61 -5.69
CA THR A 108 -3.60 -10.18 -4.38
C THR A 108 -3.42 -11.69 -4.34
N PRO A 109 -2.88 -12.23 -3.23
CA PRO A 109 -2.64 -13.65 -3.06
C PRO A 109 -3.93 -14.47 -2.93
N PHE A 110 -3.79 -15.79 -2.77
CA PHE A 110 -4.88 -16.76 -2.64
C PHE A 110 -5.92 -16.40 -1.55
N SER A 111 -7.12 -16.96 -1.69
CA SER A 111 -8.35 -16.53 -1.01
C SER A 111 -8.40 -16.92 0.47
N GLU A 112 -7.63 -16.23 1.31
CA GLU A 112 -7.98 -16.12 2.73
C GLU A 112 -9.22 -15.23 2.83
N THR A 113 -10.25 -15.72 3.53
CA THR A 113 -11.49 -14.94 3.72
C THR A 113 -11.30 -13.79 4.69
N SER A 114 -10.24 -13.80 5.51
CA SER A 114 -9.90 -12.66 6.36
C SER A 114 -8.39 -12.57 6.56
N TYR A 115 -7.84 -11.40 6.26
CA TYR A 115 -6.41 -11.13 6.29
C TYR A 115 -6.16 -9.65 6.60
N GLU A 116 -4.91 -9.29 6.86
CA GLU A 116 -4.47 -7.90 6.94
C GLU A 116 -3.47 -7.60 5.82
N ILE A 117 -3.53 -6.41 5.24
CA ILE A 117 -2.54 -5.91 4.29
C ILE A 117 -1.65 -4.92 5.04
N LEU A 118 -0.36 -5.18 5.12
CA LEU A 118 0.66 -4.29 5.66
C LEU A 118 1.34 -3.56 4.52
N PHE A 119 1.44 -2.24 4.65
CA PHE A 119 2.31 -1.40 3.83
C PHE A 119 3.37 -0.81 4.75
N GLY A 120 4.63 -0.93 4.38
CA GLY A 120 5.71 -0.44 5.22
C GLY A 120 6.94 -0.05 4.44
N LEU A 121 7.75 0.79 5.07
CA LEU A 121 9.09 1.11 4.64
C LEU A 121 10.07 0.40 5.57
N MET A 122 10.94 -0.41 5.00
CA MET A 122 11.98 -1.13 5.70
C MET A 122 13.34 -0.47 5.42
N ASP A 123 14.12 -0.31 6.49
CA ASP A 123 15.53 0.09 6.44
C ASP A 123 16.34 -0.94 7.25
N ASN A 124 17.44 -1.43 6.68
CA ASN A 124 18.30 -2.45 7.31
C ASN A 124 17.58 -3.70 7.84
N GLY A 125 16.46 -4.08 7.23
CA GLY A 125 15.67 -5.27 7.61
C GLY A 125 14.59 -5.01 8.66
N ASP A 126 14.48 -3.80 9.20
CA ASP A 126 13.46 -3.41 10.18
C ASP A 126 12.46 -2.40 9.59
N PHE A 127 11.21 -2.46 10.05
CA PHE A 127 10.19 -1.49 9.66
C PHE A 127 10.42 -0.13 10.36
N VAL A 128 10.81 0.88 9.57
CA VAL A 128 10.90 2.28 10.01
C VAL A 128 9.49 2.86 10.17
N GLU A 129 8.61 2.49 9.26
CA GLU A 129 7.22 2.88 9.24
C GLU A 129 6.37 1.73 8.69
N CYS A 130 5.20 1.47 9.29
CA CYS A 130 4.21 0.61 8.68
C CYS A 130 2.78 0.91 9.12
N VAL A 131 1.85 0.56 8.24
CA VAL A 131 0.41 0.62 8.46
C VAL A 131 -0.23 -0.69 8.01
N THR A 132 -1.19 -1.19 8.77
CA THR A 132 -1.94 -2.40 8.44
C THR A 132 -3.42 -2.10 8.25
N PHE A 133 -4.06 -2.78 7.30
CA PHE A 133 -5.48 -2.63 6.98
C PHE A 133 -6.16 -3.99 7.00
N GLN A 134 -7.26 -4.10 7.75
CA GLN A 134 -7.99 -5.36 7.90
C GLN A 134 -8.91 -5.60 6.70
N ARG A 135 -9.07 -6.88 6.31
CA ARG A 135 -10.00 -7.36 5.29
C ARG A 135 -10.80 -8.55 5.84
N PHE A 136 -12.09 -8.56 5.56
CA PHE A 136 -13.09 -9.50 6.07
C PHE A 136 -13.98 -10.03 4.95
#